data_AF-A0AAU4FZC5-F1
#
_entry.id   AF-A0AAU4FZC5-F1
#
_cell.length_a   1.000
_cell.length_b   1.000
_cell.length_c   1.000
_cell.angle_alpha   90.00
_cell.angle_beta   90.00
_cell.angle_gamma   90.00
#
_symmetry.space_group_name_H-M   'P 1'
#
loop_
_entity.id
_entity.type
_entity.pdbx_description
1 polymer ?
#
loop_
_entity_poly.entity_id
_entity_poly.type
_entity_poly.pdbx_seq_one_letter_code
_entity_poly.pdbx_strand_id
1 'polypeptide(L)' 'MSSISIIGLGNMAGALAGRALAGGNAVEIIGRDQAKAKEFAASLGGATAGTASAAPAGDIVILAVPTPARRR' A
#
# COMPACT_ATOMS: atom_id res chain seq x y z
N MET A 1 -5.67 -11.49 -13.09
CA MET A 1 -5.91 -10.47 -12.05
C MET A 1 -4.82 -10.69 -11.01
N SER A 2 -3.87 -9.76 -10.89
CA SER A 2 -2.79 -9.88 -9.90
C SER A 2 -3.14 -9.06 -8.67
N SER A 3 -2.84 -9.59 -7.49
CA SER A 3 -2.97 -8.85 -6.22
C SER A 3 -1.66 -8.10 -5.95
N ILE A 4 -1.76 -6.79 -5.64
CA ILE A 4 -0.61 -5.94 -5.37
C ILE A 4 -0.73 -5.43 -3.94
N SER A 5 0.24 -5.77 -3.09
CA SER A 5 0.34 -5.23 -1.73
C SER A 5 1.37 -4.11 -1.71
N ILE A 6 0.98 -2.93 -1.26
CA ILE A 6 1.84 -1.75 -1.14
C ILE A 6 2.05 -1.45 0.33
N ILE A 7 3.29 -1.51 0.78
CA ILE A 7 3.67 -1.20 2.16
C ILE A 7 4.17 0.25 2.20
N GLY A 8 3.40 1.13 2.83
CA GLY A 8 3.69 2.57 2.92
C GLY A 8 2.46 3.43 2.69
N LEU A 9 2.45 4.63 3.30
CA LEU A 9 1.34 5.59 3.25
C LEU A 9 1.78 6.96 2.70
N GLY A 10 2.84 6.98 1.89
CA GLY A 10 3.40 8.20 1.31
C GLY A 10 2.88 8.49 -0.10
N ASN A 11 3.32 9.61 -0.67
CA ASN A 11 2.94 10.04 -2.02
C ASN A 11 3.24 8.98 -3.09
N MET A 12 4.38 8.27 -2.96
CA MET A 12 4.73 7.18 -3.87
C MET A 12 3.76 6.00 -3.78
N ALA A 13 3.31 5.64 -2.58
CA ALA A 13 2.31 4.59 -2.40
C ALA A 13 0.99 4.95 -3.09
N GLY A 14 0.58 6.22 -3.02
CA GLY A 14 -0.66 6.70 -3.63
C GLY A 14 -0.59 6.70 -5.15
N ALA A 15 0.51 7.17 -5.72
CA ALA A 15 0.72 7.16 -7.17
C ALA A 15 0.72 5.73 -7.74
N LEU A 16 1.37 4.79 -7.05
CA LEU A 16 1.42 3.38 -7.43
C LEU A 16 0.05 2.71 -7.28
N ALA A 17 -0.64 2.92 -6.16
CA ALA A 17 -1.97 2.39 -5.91
C ALA A 17 -2.98 2.88 -6.94
N GLY A 18 -2.97 4.18 -7.27
CA GLY A 18 -3.85 4.75 -8.28
C GLY A 18 -3.65 4.12 -9.66
N ARG A 19 -2.39 3.89 -10.08
CA ARG A 19 -2.10 3.21 -11.36
C ARG A 19 -2.48 1.73 -11.33
N ALA A 20 -2.23 1.03 -10.23
CA ALA A 20 -2.60 -0.36 -10.08
C ALA A 20 -4.13 -0.56 -10.15
N LEU A 21 -4.91 0.32 -9.49
CA LEU A 21 -6.37 0.35 -9.56
C LEU A 21 -6.86 0.69 -10.98
N ALA A 22 -6.26 1.69 -11.64
CA ALA A 22 -6.59 2.03 -13.02
C ALA A 22 -6.29 0.88 -14.00
N GLY A 23 -5.31 0.04 -13.69
CA GLY A 23 -5.00 -1.19 -14.42
C GLY A 23 -5.91 -2.37 -14.13
N GLY A 24 -6.94 -2.21 -13.27
CA GLY A 24 -7.87 -3.28 -12.90
C GLY A 24 -7.27 -4.33 -11.94
N ASN A 25 -6.21 -3.97 -11.21
CA ASN A 25 -5.60 -4.87 -10.22
C ASN A 25 -6.20 -4.63 -8.82
N ALA A 26 -6.20 -5.68 -8.00
CA ALA A 26 -6.56 -5.55 -6.60
C ALA A 26 -5.38 -4.94 -5.82
N VAL A 27 -5.63 -3.86 -5.08
CA VAL A 27 -4.60 -3.16 -4.31
C VAL A 27 -4.88 -3.27 -2.83
N GLU A 28 -3.91 -3.78 -2.09
CA GLU A 28 -3.88 -3.80 -0.64
C GLU A 28 -2.84 -2.79 -0.13
N ILE A 29 -3.24 -1.89 0.77
CA ILE A 29 -2.36 -0.91 1.42
C ILE A 29 -2.07 -1.39 2.83
N ILE A 30 -0.78 -1.58 3.14
CA ILE A 30 -0.30 -1.99 4.45
C ILE A 30 0.49 -0.83 5.07
N GLY A 31 0.08 -0.40 6.25
CA GLY A 31 0.75 0.64 7.01
C GLY A 31 1.00 0.21 8.46
N ARG A 32 1.98 0.82 9.12
CA ARG A 32 2.22 0.61 10.56
C ARG A 32 1.02 1.04 11.41
N ASP A 33 0.34 2.10 10.98
CA ASP A 33 -0.88 2.61 11.59
C ASP A 33 -2.07 2.16 10.72
N GLN A 34 -2.89 1.26 11.28
CA GLN A 34 -4.03 0.68 10.57
C GLN A 34 -5.12 1.71 10.30
N ALA A 35 -5.32 2.70 11.18
CA ALA A 35 -6.31 3.76 10.97
C ALA A 35 -5.92 4.62 9.78
N LYS A 36 -4.64 5.04 9.72
CA LYS A 36 -4.12 5.80 8.57
C LYS A 36 -4.11 4.99 7.27
N ALA A 37 -3.85 3.69 7.35
CA ALA A 37 -3.93 2.82 6.17
C ALA A 37 -5.36 2.73 5.61
N LYS A 38 -6.36 2.65 6.49
CA LYS A 38 -7.78 2.66 6.10
C LYS A 38 -8.20 3.99 5.49
N GLU A 39 -7.83 5.11 6.10
CA GLU A 39 -8.12 6.44 5.54
C GLU A 39 -7.47 6.62 4.17
N PHE A 40 -6.22 6.19 4.03
CA PHE A 40 -5.50 6.25 2.76
C PHE A 40 -6.15 5.38 1.68
N ALA A 41 -6.51 4.14 2.03
CA ALA A 41 -7.21 3.23 1.12
C ALA A 41 -8.60 3.77 0.72
N ALA A 42 -9.32 4.38 1.66
CA ALA A 42 -10.60 5.03 1.39
C ALA A 42 -10.44 6.24 0.45
N SER A 43 -9.36 7.02 0.60
CA SER A 43 -9.07 8.15 -0.30
C SER A 43 -8.80 7.73 -1.75
N LEU A 44 -8.36 6.48 -1.95
CA LEU A 44 -8.08 5.90 -3.27
C LEU A 44 -9.33 5.30 -3.94
N GLY A 45 -10.43 5.12 -3.20
CA GLY A 45 -11.74 4.71 -3.75
C GLY A 45 -11.84 3.27 -4.23
N GLY A 46 -10.85 2.41 -3.96
CA GLY A 46 -10.86 1.02 -4.42
C GLY A 46 -9.77 0.11 -3.86
N ALA A 47 -8.95 0.62 -2.92
CA ALA A 47 -7.93 -0.18 -2.25
C ALA A 47 -8.46 -0.75 -0.92
N THR A 48 -7.93 -1.89 -0.49
CA THR A 48 -8.19 -2.47 0.82
C THR A 48 -7.04 -2.13 1.78
N ALA A 49 -7.32 -2.06 3.08
CA ALA A 49 -6.26 -1.85 4.08
C ALA A 49 -5.89 -3.19 4.73
N GLY A 50 -4.65 -3.62 4.54
CA GLY A 50 -4.08 -4.82 5.16
C GLY A 50 -3.43 -4.52 6.53
N THR A 51 -3.22 -5.57 7.32
CA THR A 51 -2.56 -5.47 8.63
C THR A 51 -1.06 -5.71 8.50
N ALA A 52 -0.24 -4.87 9.15
CA ALA A 52 1.22 -5.01 9.11
C ALA A 52 1.77 -6.32 9.72
N SER A 53 0.95 -7.03 10.51
CA SER A 53 1.29 -8.34 11.08
C SER A 53 0.85 -9.53 10.23
N ALA A 54 0.10 -9.31 9.15
CA ALA A 54 -0.28 -10.38 8.22
C ALA A 54 0.72 -10.46 7.06
N ALA A 55 0.95 -11.67 6.56
CA ALA A 55 1.66 -11.86 5.31
C ALA A 55 0.89 -11.12 4.19
N PRO A 56 1.55 -10.31 3.36
CA PRO A 56 0.89 -9.65 2.24
C PRO A 56 0.20 -10.69 1.35
N ALA A 57 -1.07 -10.47 1.01
CA ALA A 57 -1.82 -11.37 0.12
C ALA A 57 -1.54 -11.10 -1.37
N GLY A 58 -0.74 -10.07 -1.65
CA GLY A 58 -0.28 -9.68 -2.99
C GLY A 58 0.72 -10.65 -3.59
N ASP A 59 0.53 -11.03 -4.85
CA ASP A 59 1.55 -11.66 -5.69
C ASP A 59 2.80 -10.76 -5.83
N ILE A 60 2.57 -9.44 -5.77
CA ILE A 60 3.61 -8.42 -5.88
C ILE A 60 3.56 -7.54 -4.63
N VAL A 61 4.70 -7.44 -3.93
CA VAL A 61 4.84 -6.59 -2.75
C VAL A 61 5.74 -5.39 -3.08
N ILE A 62 5.18 -4.18 -2.98
CA ILE A 62 5.90 -2.93 -3.23
C ILE A 62 6.20 -2.23 -1.90
N LEU A 63 7.47 -2.14 -1.54
CA LEU A 63 7.95 -1.42 -0.37
C LEU A 63 8.12 0.08 -0.69
N ALA A 64 7.06 0.86 -0.47
CA ALA A 64 7.04 2.33 -0.60
C ALA A 64 7.27 3.01 0.77
N VAL A 65 8.17 2.44 1.58
CA VAL A 65 8.56 3.01 2.88
C VAL A 65 9.72 3.99 2.71
N PRO A 66 9.81 5.04 3.55
CA PRO A 66 10.98 5.90 3.58
C PRO A 66 12.23 5.05 3.79
N THR A 67 13.25 5.26 2.98
CA THR A 67 14.57 4.71 3.27
C THR A 67 14.99 5.22 4.65
N PRO A 68 15.42 4.34 5.59
CA PRO A 68 15.91 4.82 6.87
C PRO A 68 17.06 5.77 6.57
N ALA A 69 16.88 7.04 6.94
CA ALA A 69 17.95 8.01 6.87
C ALA A 69 19.14 7.39 7.59
N ARG A 70 20.25 7.19 6.88
CA ARG A 70 21.51 6.68 7.41
C ARG A 70 21.82 7.51 8.67
N ARG A 71 21.54 6.96 9.86
CA ARG A 71 21.94 7.56 11.12
C ARG A 71 23.48 7.57 11.10
N ARG A 72 24.04 8.73 10.75
CA ARG A 72 25.44 9.03 11.07
C ARG A 72 25.54 9.33 12.54
#